data_AF-A0A085LN73-F1
#
_entry.id   AF-A0A085LN73-F1
#
_cell.length_a   1.000
_cell.length_b   1.000
_cell.length_c   1.000
_cell.angle_alpha   90.00
_cell.angle_beta   90.00
_cell.angle_gamma   90.00
#
_symmetry.space_group_name_H-M   'P 1'
#
loop_
_entity.id
_entity.type
_entity.pdbx_description
1 polymer ?
#
loop_
_entity_poly.entity_id
_entity_poly.type
_entity_poly.pdbx_seq_one_letter_code
_entity_poly.pdbx_strand_id
1 'polypeptide(L)'
;MKIMKSSMSYFYTRESDLLSKGACLSRFFQLFDSVLQFLEEDNACLTENLRIRKADVAYLADLYFMFNEMNKQLLTEDLNLIKTKSVISAFMSKLLLFKRRFAMGELCQFQNLVEMKKEGQVSDADVEAYREHLQALHNDFASRFENILSVVIPDWVINPFASIEDEEISLQLELLDLRSNAELKPRLAEGDQRFRLQKQIPVRIPLCGPCVVTDLITKKRNWLQLVKRGDLRLRVTSISPNIDKLVRSQLCEPSTSR
;
A
#
# COMPACT_ATOMS: atom_id res chain seq x y z
N MET A 1 2.68 -10.23 -26.98
CA MET A 1 3.78 -10.36 -25.98
C MET A 1 4.97 -9.38 -26.16
N LYS A 2 5.54 -9.17 -27.37
CA LYS A 2 6.64 -8.20 -27.59
C LYS A 2 6.24 -6.73 -27.34
N ILE A 3 5.02 -6.34 -27.72
CA ILE A 3 4.47 -5.01 -27.44
C ILE A 3 4.28 -4.83 -25.93
N MET A 4 3.68 -5.78 -25.22
CA MET A 4 3.51 -5.73 -23.76
C MET A 4 4.84 -5.60 -22.98
N LYS A 5 5.91 -6.31 -23.39
CA LYS A 5 7.24 -6.16 -22.77
C LYS A 5 7.90 -4.81 -23.08
N SER A 6 7.70 -4.28 -24.29
CA SER A 6 8.21 -2.98 -24.70
C SER A 6 7.43 -1.82 -24.05
N SER A 7 6.10 -1.94 -23.91
CA SER A 7 5.23 -1.03 -23.16
C SER A 7 5.52 -1.05 -21.66
N MET A 8 6.03 -2.13 -21.10
CA MET A 8 6.56 -2.07 -19.73
C MET A 8 7.83 -1.21 -19.69
N SER A 9 8.82 -1.44 -20.56
CA SER A 9 10.11 -0.73 -20.49
C SER A 9 10.05 0.77 -20.85
N TYR A 10 9.25 1.17 -21.85
CA TYR A 10 9.16 2.58 -22.28
C TYR A 10 8.38 3.48 -21.32
N PHE A 11 7.58 2.93 -20.40
CA PHE A 11 6.67 3.69 -19.55
C PHE A 11 7.24 3.98 -18.14
N TYR A 12 8.40 3.45 -17.77
CA TYR A 12 9.00 3.59 -16.43
C TYR A 12 10.03 4.72 -16.25
N THR A 13 10.35 5.53 -17.27
CA THR A 13 11.45 6.51 -17.18
C THR A 13 11.12 7.83 -16.47
N ARG A 14 9.89 8.08 -16.04
CA ARG A 14 9.54 9.22 -15.16
C ARG A 14 8.21 8.99 -14.45
N GLU A 15 8.26 8.90 -13.12
CA GLU A 15 7.12 8.69 -12.21
C GLU A 15 6.06 9.80 -12.27
N SER A 16 6.44 10.99 -12.75
CA SER A 16 5.56 12.17 -12.86
C SER A 16 4.50 12.09 -13.96
N ASP A 17 4.46 11.01 -14.76
CA ASP A 17 3.70 10.95 -16.01
C ASP A 17 2.68 9.79 -16.10
N LEU A 18 2.48 9.00 -15.03
CA LEU A 18 1.53 7.87 -15.10
C LEU A 18 0.07 8.34 -15.27
N LEU A 19 -0.32 9.41 -14.58
CA LEU A 19 -1.64 10.02 -14.73
C LEU A 19 -1.88 10.54 -16.15
N SER A 20 -0.89 11.20 -16.74
CA SER A 20 -0.96 11.70 -18.12
C SER A 20 -0.97 10.54 -19.12
N LYS A 21 -0.21 9.47 -18.89
CA LYS A 21 -0.16 8.26 -19.73
C LYS A 21 -1.51 7.56 -19.80
N GLY A 22 -2.19 7.34 -18.67
CA GLY A 22 -3.51 6.70 -18.71
C GLY A 22 -4.59 7.58 -19.34
N ALA A 23 -4.53 8.90 -19.13
CA ALA A 23 -5.42 9.85 -19.81
C ALA A 23 -5.14 9.90 -21.32
N CYS A 24 -3.87 9.88 -21.71
CA CYS A 24 -3.43 9.83 -23.09
C CYS A 24 -3.90 8.57 -23.79
N LEU A 25 -3.73 7.38 -23.18
CA LEU A 25 -4.22 6.11 -23.74
C LEU A 25 -5.74 6.10 -23.91
N SER A 26 -6.47 6.60 -22.90
CA SER A 26 -7.94 6.71 -22.99
C SER A 26 -8.36 7.62 -24.14
N ARG A 27 -7.70 8.77 -24.29
CA ARG A 27 -7.97 9.72 -25.38
C ARG A 27 -7.56 9.18 -26.74
N PHE A 28 -6.44 8.47 -26.81
CA PHE A 28 -5.95 7.81 -28.02
C PHE A 28 -6.95 6.77 -28.52
N PHE A 29 -7.49 5.94 -27.62
CA PHE A 29 -8.52 4.97 -27.98
C PHE A 29 -9.82 5.63 -28.48
N GLN A 30 -10.25 6.74 -27.87
CA GLN A 30 -11.41 7.49 -28.36
C GLN A 30 -11.21 8.07 -29.77
N LEU A 31 -9.98 8.39 -30.14
CA LEU A 31 -9.63 8.96 -31.45
C LEU A 31 -9.11 7.90 -32.43
N PHE A 32 -9.18 6.62 -32.07
CA PHE A 32 -8.47 5.56 -32.77
C PHE A 32 -8.80 5.50 -34.26
N ASP A 33 -10.08 5.58 -34.61
CA ASP A 33 -10.50 5.51 -36.01
C ASP A 33 -10.08 6.75 -36.81
N SER A 34 -10.09 7.95 -36.20
CA SER A 34 -9.54 9.16 -36.82
C SER A 34 -8.03 9.09 -37.01
N VAL A 35 -7.31 8.47 -36.06
CA VAL A 35 -5.86 8.23 -36.17
C VAL A 35 -5.56 7.24 -37.29
N LEU A 36 -6.34 6.17 -37.44
CA LEU A 36 -6.20 5.25 -38.57
C LEU A 36 -6.41 5.96 -39.90
N GLN A 37 -7.49 6.75 -40.02
CA GLN A 37 -7.79 7.49 -41.25
C GLN A 37 -6.66 8.46 -41.63
N PHE A 38 -6.10 9.17 -40.64
CA PHE A 38 -4.97 10.06 -40.86
C PHE A 38 -3.71 9.32 -41.35
N LEU A 39 -3.44 8.14 -40.80
CA LEU A 39 -2.25 7.37 -41.13
C LEU A 39 -2.36 6.59 -42.45
N GLU A 40 -3.58 6.30 -42.92
CA GLU A 40 -3.81 5.62 -44.22
C GLU A 40 -3.18 6.39 -45.39
N GLU A 41 -3.08 7.71 -45.32
CA GLU A 41 -2.49 8.56 -46.36
C GLU A 41 -0.95 8.47 -46.40
N ASP A 42 -0.30 8.21 -45.27
CA ASP A 42 1.16 8.27 -45.12
C ASP A 42 1.82 6.88 -45.06
N ASN A 43 1.22 5.91 -44.38
CA ASN A 43 1.86 4.60 -44.13
C ASN A 43 0.86 3.46 -43.90
N ALA A 44 0.44 2.83 -44.99
CA ALA A 44 -0.49 1.69 -44.97
C ALA A 44 -0.03 0.51 -44.08
N CYS A 45 1.28 0.22 -44.03
CA CYS A 45 1.82 -0.86 -43.20
C CYS A 45 1.64 -0.56 -41.70
N LEU A 46 1.89 0.69 -41.30
CA LEU A 46 1.73 1.11 -39.90
C LEU A 46 0.25 1.13 -39.51
N THR A 47 -0.63 1.63 -40.39
CA THR A 47 -2.08 1.59 -40.17
C THR A 47 -2.58 0.17 -39.95
N GLU A 48 -2.19 -0.78 -40.80
CA GLU A 48 -2.65 -2.17 -40.68
C GLU A 48 -2.17 -2.81 -39.38
N ASN A 49 -0.90 -2.58 -39.02
CA ASN A 49 -0.36 -3.03 -37.74
C ASN A 49 -1.12 -2.43 -36.55
N LEU A 50 -1.48 -1.14 -36.61
CA LEU A 50 -2.25 -0.49 -35.55
C LEU A 50 -3.67 -1.05 -35.47
N ARG A 51 -4.33 -1.27 -36.62
CA ARG A 51 -5.67 -1.85 -36.72
C ARG A 51 -5.76 -3.21 -36.05
N ILE A 52 -4.78 -4.10 -36.29
CA ILE A 52 -4.67 -5.42 -35.65
C ILE A 52 -4.54 -5.31 -34.12
N ARG A 53 -4.06 -4.17 -33.61
CA ARG A 53 -3.81 -3.92 -32.17
C ARG A 53 -4.94 -3.16 -31.47
N LYS A 54 -6.07 -2.88 -32.13
CA LYS A 54 -7.17 -2.10 -31.54
C LYS A 54 -7.67 -2.70 -30.22
N ALA A 55 -7.86 -4.02 -30.17
CA ALA A 55 -8.24 -4.74 -28.95
C ALA A 55 -7.21 -4.62 -27.82
N ASP A 56 -5.91 -4.73 -28.14
CA ASP A 56 -4.82 -4.55 -27.18
C ASP A 56 -4.85 -3.13 -26.57
N VAL A 57 -5.10 -2.11 -27.41
CA VAL A 57 -5.20 -0.72 -26.97
C VAL A 57 -6.44 -0.50 -26.10
N ALA A 58 -7.58 -1.09 -26.45
CA ALA A 58 -8.80 -1.03 -25.63
C ALA A 58 -8.55 -1.59 -24.22
N TYR A 59 -7.97 -2.79 -24.15
CA TYR A 59 -7.59 -3.43 -22.89
C TYR A 59 -6.65 -2.55 -22.05
N LEU A 60 -5.61 -1.98 -22.69
CA LEU A 60 -4.66 -1.12 -21.99
C LEU A 60 -5.31 0.19 -21.53
N ALA A 61 -6.20 0.80 -22.32
CA ALA A 61 -6.91 2.01 -21.93
C ALA A 61 -7.73 1.78 -20.64
N ASP A 62 -8.51 0.70 -20.60
CA ASP A 62 -9.28 0.31 -19.40
C ASP A 62 -8.37 0.04 -18.19
N LEU A 63 -7.27 -0.71 -18.39
CA LEU A 63 -6.33 -1.03 -17.32
C LEU A 63 -5.66 0.23 -16.75
N TYR A 64 -5.21 1.12 -17.62
CA TYR A 64 -4.52 2.35 -17.23
C TYR A 64 -5.47 3.37 -16.60
N PHE A 65 -6.74 3.37 -16.98
CA PHE A 65 -7.76 4.12 -16.24
C PHE A 65 -7.80 3.70 -14.77
N MET A 66 -7.81 2.38 -14.50
CA MET A 66 -7.79 1.87 -13.12
C MET A 66 -6.49 2.18 -12.38
N PHE A 67 -5.35 2.16 -13.08
CA PHE A 67 -4.07 2.64 -12.52
C PHE A 67 -4.13 4.10 -12.11
N ASN A 68 -4.73 4.95 -12.95
CA ASN A 68 -4.88 6.36 -12.65
C ASN A 68 -5.73 6.59 -11.40
N GLU A 69 -6.82 5.83 -11.24
CA GLU A 69 -7.65 5.90 -10.03
C GLU A 69 -6.89 5.48 -8.77
N MET A 70 -6.05 4.44 -8.85
CA MET A 70 -5.16 4.07 -7.74
C MET A 70 -4.12 5.16 -7.47
N ASN A 71 -3.47 5.69 -8.51
CA ASN A 71 -2.44 6.72 -8.37
C ASN A 71 -3.00 8.02 -7.77
N LYS A 72 -4.24 8.40 -8.11
CA LYS A 72 -4.93 9.53 -7.46
C LYS A 72 -5.03 9.32 -5.94
N GLN A 73 -5.38 8.11 -5.50
CA GLN A 73 -5.44 7.79 -4.07
C GLN A 73 -4.06 7.90 -3.41
N LEU A 74 -3.00 7.44 -4.09
CA LEU A 74 -1.61 7.53 -3.61
C LEU A 74 -1.02 8.95 -3.64
N LEU A 75 -1.67 9.92 -4.27
CA LEU A 75 -1.24 11.32 -4.31
C LEU A 75 -2.06 12.22 -3.38
N THR A 76 -2.96 11.66 -2.58
CA THR A 76 -3.77 12.41 -1.62
C THR A 76 -2.90 12.98 -0.49
N GLU A 77 -3.19 14.21 -0.05
CA GLU A 77 -2.37 14.92 0.94
C GLU A 77 -2.32 14.27 2.33
N ASP A 78 -3.24 13.36 2.66
CA ASP A 78 -3.39 12.71 3.97
C ASP A 78 -2.96 11.23 3.95
N LEU A 79 -2.14 10.85 2.96
CA LEU A 79 -1.60 9.50 2.83
C LEU A 79 -0.64 9.16 3.98
N ASN A 80 -0.76 7.96 4.50
CA ASN A 80 0.11 7.38 5.52
C ASN A 80 0.38 5.91 5.16
N LEU A 81 1.31 5.27 5.86
CA LEU A 81 1.71 3.88 5.56
C LEU A 81 0.53 2.89 5.55
N ILE A 82 -0.42 3.02 6.48
CA ILE A 82 -1.62 2.16 6.53
C ILE A 82 -2.46 2.33 5.26
N LYS A 83 -2.73 3.59 4.89
CA LYS A 83 -3.48 3.92 3.66
C LYS A 83 -2.74 3.47 2.41
N THR A 84 -1.45 3.75 2.29
CA THR A 84 -0.61 3.33 1.16
C THR A 84 -0.65 1.81 0.98
N LYS A 85 -0.40 1.07 2.08
CA LYS A 85 -0.45 -0.39 2.07
C LYS A 85 -1.83 -0.90 1.64
N SER A 86 -2.90 -0.34 2.21
CA SER A 86 -4.28 -0.69 1.87
C SER A 86 -4.61 -0.47 0.39
N VAL A 87 -4.25 0.69 -0.17
CA VAL A 87 -4.48 1.04 -1.58
C VAL A 87 -3.76 0.06 -2.51
N ILE A 88 -2.47 -0.21 -2.26
CA ILE A 88 -1.67 -1.15 -3.06
C ILE A 88 -2.23 -2.57 -2.96
N SER A 89 -2.51 -3.07 -1.75
CA SER A 89 -3.07 -4.40 -1.52
C SER A 89 -4.44 -4.57 -2.18
N ALA A 90 -5.30 -3.55 -2.13
CA ALA A 90 -6.60 -3.56 -2.80
C ALA A 90 -6.43 -3.64 -4.32
N PHE A 91 -5.52 -2.86 -4.90
CA PHE A 91 -5.26 -2.91 -6.34
C PHE A 91 -4.69 -4.26 -6.79
N MET A 92 -3.74 -4.82 -6.05
CA MET A 92 -3.23 -6.18 -6.32
C MET A 92 -4.34 -7.24 -6.28
N SER A 93 -5.24 -7.13 -5.30
CA SER A 93 -6.40 -8.02 -5.18
C SER A 93 -7.33 -7.88 -6.39
N LYS A 94 -7.53 -6.66 -6.91
CA LYS A 94 -8.29 -6.42 -8.14
C LYS A 94 -7.64 -7.09 -9.35
N LEU A 95 -6.31 -7.04 -9.50
CA LEU A 95 -5.60 -7.71 -10.61
C LEU A 95 -5.88 -9.23 -10.62
N LEU A 96 -5.83 -9.88 -9.45
CA LEU A 96 -6.16 -11.30 -9.33
C LEU A 96 -7.64 -11.58 -9.60
N LEU A 97 -8.54 -10.70 -9.15
CA LEU A 97 -9.97 -10.81 -9.43
C LEU A 97 -10.24 -10.71 -10.94
N PHE A 98 -9.63 -9.75 -11.63
CA PHE A 98 -9.77 -9.58 -13.08
C PHE A 98 -9.25 -10.80 -13.84
N LYS A 99 -8.09 -11.34 -13.44
CA LYS A 99 -7.57 -12.58 -14.02
C LYS A 99 -8.56 -13.75 -13.90
N ARG A 100 -9.23 -13.89 -12.76
CA ARG A 100 -10.25 -14.93 -12.54
C ARG A 100 -11.50 -14.69 -13.39
N ARG A 101 -11.99 -13.46 -13.44
CA ARG A 101 -13.16 -13.07 -14.25
C ARG A 101 -12.93 -13.26 -15.75
N PHE A 102 -11.74 -12.93 -16.25
CA PHE A 102 -11.36 -13.19 -17.65
C PHE A 102 -11.41 -14.69 -17.97
N ALA A 103 -11.04 -15.55 -17.02
CA ALA A 103 -11.15 -17.01 -17.16
C ALA A 103 -12.60 -17.49 -17.31
N MET A 104 -13.55 -16.75 -16.72
CA MET A 104 -14.99 -17.00 -16.79
C MET A 104 -15.63 -16.29 -18.00
N GLY A 105 -14.84 -15.61 -18.83
CA GLY A 105 -15.34 -14.81 -19.95
C GLY A 105 -16.00 -13.49 -19.56
N GLU A 106 -15.93 -13.10 -18.28
CA GLU A 106 -16.50 -11.86 -17.74
C GLU A 106 -15.50 -10.70 -17.85
N LEU A 107 -15.85 -9.70 -18.67
CA LEU A 107 -15.00 -8.53 -18.95
C LEU A 107 -15.62 -7.20 -18.48
N CYS A 108 -16.66 -7.22 -17.64
CA CYS A 108 -17.50 -6.04 -17.35
C CYS A 108 -16.75 -4.84 -16.75
N GLN A 109 -15.56 -5.02 -16.19
CA GLN A 109 -14.72 -3.93 -15.67
C GLN A 109 -13.86 -3.25 -16.76
N PHE A 110 -13.83 -3.82 -17.97
CA PHE A 110 -13.09 -3.35 -19.13
C PHE A 110 -14.08 -2.98 -20.24
N GLN A 111 -14.65 -1.77 -20.15
CA GLN A 111 -15.75 -1.35 -21.03
C GLN A 111 -15.32 -1.27 -22.50
N ASN A 112 -14.14 -0.70 -22.77
CA ASN A 112 -13.61 -0.63 -24.13
C ASN A 112 -13.37 -2.05 -24.66
N LEU A 113 -12.82 -2.96 -23.85
CA LEU A 113 -12.59 -4.34 -24.28
C LEU A 113 -13.90 -5.11 -24.53
N VAL A 114 -14.96 -4.84 -23.75
CA VAL A 114 -16.29 -5.43 -23.97
C VAL A 114 -16.85 -5.01 -25.32
N GLU A 115 -16.68 -3.75 -25.72
CA GLU A 115 -17.07 -3.27 -27.05
C GLU A 115 -16.28 -4.01 -28.14
N MET A 116 -14.96 -4.12 -28.00
CA MET A 116 -14.14 -4.87 -28.96
C MET A 116 -14.53 -6.34 -29.09
N LYS A 117 -14.94 -6.97 -27.97
CA LYS A 117 -15.43 -8.36 -27.97
C LYS A 117 -16.75 -8.50 -28.72
N LYS A 118 -17.67 -7.54 -28.60
CA LYS A 118 -18.93 -7.52 -29.36
C LYS A 118 -18.70 -7.36 -30.87
N GLU A 119 -17.66 -6.62 -31.24
CA GLU A 119 -17.23 -6.45 -32.63
C GLU A 119 -16.48 -7.68 -33.20
N GLY A 120 -16.27 -8.73 -32.40
CA GLY A 120 -15.56 -9.94 -32.82
C GLY A 120 -14.04 -9.74 -32.96
N GLN A 121 -13.48 -8.66 -32.40
CA GLN A 121 -12.05 -8.34 -32.51
C GLN A 121 -11.19 -8.94 -31.40
N VAL A 122 -11.78 -9.68 -30.47
CA VAL A 122 -11.08 -10.28 -29.32
C VAL A 122 -11.21 -11.80 -29.42
N SER A 123 -10.08 -12.48 -29.62
CA SER A 123 -10.02 -13.94 -29.61
C SER A 123 -9.80 -14.49 -28.20
N ASP A 124 -10.07 -15.79 -28.01
CA ASP A 124 -9.77 -16.47 -26.73
C ASP A 124 -8.27 -16.46 -26.40
N ALA A 125 -7.40 -16.48 -27.44
CA ALA A 125 -5.96 -16.36 -27.26
C ALA A 125 -5.55 -14.97 -26.73
N ASP A 126 -6.25 -13.91 -27.16
CA ASP A 126 -6.02 -12.55 -26.65
C ASP A 126 -6.45 -12.45 -25.18
N VAL A 127 -7.60 -13.03 -24.83
CA VAL A 127 -8.07 -13.09 -23.44
C VAL A 127 -7.06 -13.79 -22.54
N GLU A 128 -6.48 -14.91 -22.98
CA GLU A 128 -5.44 -15.60 -22.21
C GLU A 128 -4.17 -14.76 -22.09
N ALA A 129 -3.73 -14.10 -23.16
CA ALA A 129 -2.59 -13.19 -23.10
C ALA A 129 -2.82 -12.02 -22.10
N TYR A 130 -4.05 -11.48 -22.02
CA TYR A 130 -4.39 -10.47 -21.03
C TYR A 130 -4.38 -11.03 -19.60
N ARG A 131 -4.79 -12.28 -19.39
CA ARG A 131 -4.70 -12.96 -18.08
C ARG A 131 -3.27 -13.17 -17.62
N GLU A 132 -2.39 -13.59 -18.52
CA GLU A 132 -0.96 -13.70 -18.26
C GLU A 132 -0.35 -12.34 -17.92
N HIS A 133 -0.72 -11.30 -18.67
CA HIS A 133 -0.29 -9.93 -18.39
C HIS A 133 -0.74 -9.44 -17.00
N LEU A 134 -2.00 -9.68 -16.61
CA LEU A 134 -2.50 -9.34 -15.27
C LEU A 134 -1.72 -10.08 -14.16
N GLN A 135 -1.32 -11.33 -14.39
CA GLN A 135 -0.49 -12.07 -13.45
C GLN A 135 0.93 -11.50 -13.35
N ALA A 136 1.54 -11.21 -14.50
CA ALA A 136 2.89 -10.63 -14.53
C ALA A 136 2.91 -9.28 -13.81
N LEU A 137 1.87 -8.47 -14.01
CA LEU A 137 1.70 -7.18 -13.35
C LEU A 137 1.51 -7.33 -11.83
N HIS A 138 0.71 -8.30 -11.40
CA HIS A 138 0.57 -8.61 -9.97
C HIS A 138 1.92 -8.99 -9.35
N ASN A 139 2.72 -9.82 -10.02
CA ASN A 139 4.02 -10.25 -9.52
C ASN A 139 5.02 -9.09 -9.46
N ASP A 140 5.00 -8.22 -10.47
CA ASP A 140 5.79 -6.98 -10.49
C ASP A 140 5.41 -6.06 -9.32
N PHE A 141 4.12 -5.89 -9.04
CA PHE A 141 3.64 -5.16 -7.86
C PHE A 141 4.10 -5.79 -6.54
N ALA A 142 4.00 -7.11 -6.41
CA ALA A 142 4.43 -7.84 -5.23
C ALA A 142 5.93 -7.60 -4.94
N SER A 143 6.76 -7.63 -5.98
CA SER A 143 8.20 -7.39 -5.86
C SER A 143 8.52 -5.91 -5.59
N ARG A 144 7.90 -4.97 -6.32
CA ARG A 144 8.18 -3.53 -6.16
C ARG A 144 7.77 -2.98 -4.80
N PHE A 145 6.65 -3.46 -4.28
CA PHE A 145 6.08 -2.97 -3.03
C PHE A 145 6.32 -3.90 -1.85
N GLU A 146 7.24 -4.87 -1.98
CA GLU A 146 7.57 -5.85 -0.94
C GLU A 146 7.82 -5.18 0.41
N ASN A 147 8.63 -4.12 0.44
CA ASN A 147 8.97 -3.38 1.66
C ASN A 147 7.76 -2.72 2.36
N ILE A 148 6.70 -2.36 1.62
CA ILE A 148 5.48 -1.78 2.20
C ILE A 148 4.52 -2.91 2.60
N LEU A 149 4.43 -3.94 1.77
CA LEU A 149 3.54 -5.08 1.95
C LEU A 149 4.00 -6.00 3.09
N SER A 150 5.30 -6.04 3.39
CA SER A 150 5.86 -6.85 4.49
C SER A 150 5.74 -6.19 5.87
N VAL A 151 5.47 -4.88 5.95
CA VAL A 151 5.38 -4.18 7.24
C VAL A 151 4.22 -4.74 8.07
N VAL A 152 4.53 -5.34 9.21
CA VAL A 152 3.51 -5.64 10.22
C VAL A 152 3.16 -4.34 10.92
N ILE A 153 1.88 -3.97 10.89
CA ILE A 153 1.37 -2.78 11.57
C ILE A 153 0.68 -3.28 12.83
N PRO A 154 1.26 -3.04 14.02
CA PRO A 154 0.63 -3.48 15.27
C PRO A 154 -0.75 -2.86 15.46
N ASP A 155 -1.66 -3.61 16.07
CA ASP A 155 -3.04 -3.17 16.28
C ASP A 155 -3.11 -1.87 17.09
N TRP A 156 -2.19 -1.67 18.04
CA TRP A 156 -2.14 -0.45 18.85
C TRP A 156 -1.87 0.82 18.03
N VAL A 157 -1.23 0.69 16.85
CA VAL A 157 -1.00 1.82 15.93
C VAL A 157 -2.31 2.28 15.29
N ILE A 158 -3.23 1.34 15.02
CA ILE A 158 -4.56 1.62 14.47
C ILE A 158 -5.51 2.04 15.59
N ASN A 159 -5.45 1.31 16.70
CA ASN A 159 -6.26 1.50 17.89
C ASN A 159 -5.39 1.44 19.15
N PRO A 160 -4.98 2.58 19.74
CA PRO A 160 -4.13 2.63 20.94
C PRO A 160 -4.66 1.90 22.18
N PHE A 161 -5.90 1.44 22.17
CA PHE A 161 -6.53 0.67 23.24
C PHE A 161 -6.65 -0.83 22.93
N ALA A 162 -6.01 -1.30 21.85
CA ALA A 162 -5.93 -2.71 21.48
C ALA A 162 -5.07 -3.52 22.48
N SER A 163 -5.04 -4.84 22.29
CA SER A 163 -4.13 -5.70 23.07
C SER A 163 -2.68 -5.33 22.81
N ILE A 164 -1.86 -5.44 23.85
CA ILE A 164 -0.42 -5.12 23.85
C ILE A 164 0.43 -6.29 24.35
N GLU A 165 -0.18 -7.48 24.53
CA GLU A 165 0.45 -8.64 25.15
C GLU A 165 1.71 -9.12 24.41
N ASP A 166 1.71 -8.98 23.08
CA ASP A 166 2.83 -9.39 22.22
C ASP A 166 3.93 -8.31 22.05
N GLU A 167 3.77 -7.15 22.68
CA GLU A 167 4.70 -6.02 22.56
C GLU A 167 5.86 -6.09 23.57
N GLU A 168 6.94 -5.35 23.31
CA GLU A 168 8.05 -5.21 24.26
C GLU A 168 7.56 -4.59 25.59
N ILE A 169 8.04 -5.10 26.73
CA ILE A 169 7.66 -4.63 28.07
C ILE A 169 7.76 -3.10 28.21
N SER A 170 8.78 -2.49 27.62
CA SER A 170 8.96 -1.02 27.62
C SER A 170 7.78 -0.30 26.97
N LEU A 171 7.29 -0.77 25.82
CA LEU A 171 6.12 -0.24 25.12
C LEU A 171 4.83 -0.57 25.88
N GLN A 172 4.73 -1.76 26.47
CA GLN A 172 3.55 -2.14 27.24
C GLN A 172 3.30 -1.17 28.40
N LEU A 173 4.35 -0.84 29.16
CA LEU A 173 4.26 0.11 30.28
C LEU A 173 3.77 1.49 29.81
N GLU A 174 4.35 2.00 28.72
CA GLU A 174 3.97 3.30 28.16
C GLU A 174 2.52 3.31 27.63
N LEU A 175 2.07 2.24 27.00
CA LEU A 175 0.70 2.10 26.50
C LEU A 175 -0.31 1.92 27.63
N LEU A 176 0.08 1.30 28.75
CA LEU A 176 -0.76 1.21 29.96
C LEU A 176 -0.99 2.58 30.60
N ASP A 177 0.04 3.42 30.67
CA ASP A 177 -0.07 4.81 31.14
C ASP A 177 -1.04 5.60 30.22
N LEU A 178 -0.87 5.46 28.90
CA LEU A 178 -1.74 6.11 27.92
C LEU A 178 -3.20 5.63 28.04
N ARG A 179 -3.42 4.33 28.23
CA ARG A 179 -4.75 3.71 28.37
C ARG A 179 -5.48 4.16 29.63
N SER A 180 -4.72 4.45 30.69
CA SER A 180 -5.24 4.90 31.98
C SER A 180 -5.56 6.39 32.00
N ASN A 181 -5.13 7.16 30.99
CA ASN A 181 -5.39 8.58 30.87
C ASN A 181 -6.82 8.86 30.38
N ALA A 182 -7.72 9.17 31.32
CA ALA A 182 -9.14 9.44 31.05
C ALA A 182 -9.39 10.71 30.21
N GLU A 183 -8.48 11.70 30.23
CA GLU A 183 -8.61 12.93 29.45
C GLU A 183 -8.25 12.73 27.97
N LEU A 184 -7.23 11.89 27.70
CA LEU A 184 -6.79 11.59 26.34
C LEU A 184 -7.70 10.57 25.64
N LYS A 185 -8.42 9.75 26.41
CA LYS A 185 -9.31 8.71 25.88
C LYS A 185 -10.39 9.24 24.92
N PRO A 186 -11.22 10.25 25.26
CA PRO A 186 -12.21 10.79 24.33
C PRO A 186 -11.55 11.47 23.12
N ARG A 187 -10.46 12.22 23.34
CA ARG A 187 -9.71 12.92 22.28
C ARG A 187 -9.13 11.97 21.23
N LEU A 188 -8.64 10.82 21.68
CA LEU A 188 -8.16 9.77 20.79
C LEU A 188 -9.34 9.03 20.15
N ALA A 189 -10.41 8.76 20.88
CA ALA A 189 -11.58 8.03 20.37
C ALA A 189 -12.35 8.77 19.26
N GLU A 190 -12.36 10.10 19.28
CA GLU A 190 -12.99 10.95 18.25
C GLU A 190 -12.28 10.90 16.87
N GLY A 191 -11.25 10.06 16.73
CA GLY A 191 -10.73 9.69 15.41
C GLY A 191 -9.86 10.76 14.78
N ASP A 192 -9.26 11.64 15.58
CA ASP A 192 -8.40 12.70 15.09
C ASP A 192 -7.05 12.11 14.59
N GLN A 193 -7.08 11.51 13.40
CA GLN A 193 -5.94 10.92 12.71
C GLN A 193 -4.81 11.93 12.56
N ARG A 194 -5.12 13.23 12.54
CA ARG A 194 -4.15 14.34 12.48
C ARG A 194 -3.25 14.39 13.72
N PHE A 195 -3.76 14.01 14.89
CA PHE A 195 -2.97 13.90 16.13
C PHE A 195 -2.22 12.57 16.21
N ARG A 196 -2.80 11.47 15.69
CA ARG A 196 -2.20 10.12 15.72
C ARG A 196 -1.09 9.92 14.68
N LEU A 197 -1.20 10.58 13.54
CA LEU A 197 -0.31 10.46 12.39
C LEU A 197 0.15 11.86 12.01
N GLN A 198 1.01 12.45 12.84
CA GLN A 198 1.50 13.80 12.61
C GLN A 198 2.22 13.87 11.25
N LYS A 199 1.67 14.70 10.34
CA LYS A 199 2.30 14.99 9.04
C LYS A 199 3.67 15.60 9.28
N GLN A 200 4.72 14.87 8.94
CA GLN A 200 5.93 15.40 8.34
C GLN A 200 6.80 14.24 7.88
N ILE A 201 6.55 13.83 6.64
CA ILE A 201 7.60 13.41 5.72
C ILE A 201 7.44 14.33 4.50
N PRO A 202 8.17 15.46 4.41
CA PRO A 202 8.30 16.17 3.15
C PRO A 202 9.27 15.38 2.27
N VAL A 203 8.84 14.20 1.83
CA VAL A 203 9.56 13.42 0.83
C VAL A 203 8.52 13.12 -0.22
N ARG A 204 8.53 13.91 -1.30
CA ARG A 204 8.06 13.45 -2.60
C ARG A 204 8.75 12.12 -2.84
N ILE A 205 8.14 10.99 -2.50
CA ILE A 205 8.76 9.66 -2.48
C ILE A 205 9.61 9.49 -3.75
N PRO A 206 10.95 9.60 -3.70
CA PRO A 206 11.76 8.85 -4.62
C PRO A 206 11.87 7.47 -4.00
N LEU A 207 11.74 6.41 -4.79
CA LEU A 207 12.08 5.07 -4.33
C LEU A 207 13.53 5.04 -3.80
N CYS A 208 13.72 5.24 -2.50
CA CYS A 208 15.00 5.01 -1.84
C CYS A 208 14.84 4.81 -0.34
N GLY A 209 14.84 3.53 0.07
CA GLY A 209 15.61 3.07 1.23
C GLY A 209 15.21 3.46 2.67
N PRO A 210 15.92 2.90 3.67
CA PRO A 210 15.46 2.63 5.05
C PRO A 210 15.22 3.84 5.98
N CYS A 211 15.28 5.07 5.48
CA CYS A 211 15.35 6.27 6.31
C CYS A 211 14.02 6.63 7.03
N VAL A 212 12.88 6.12 6.54
CA VAL A 212 11.55 6.47 7.07
C VAL A 212 11.24 5.76 8.40
N VAL A 213 11.73 4.52 8.58
CA VAL A 213 11.42 3.71 9.75
C VAL A 213 12.14 4.25 10.99
N THR A 214 13.36 4.75 10.83
CA THR A 214 14.16 5.32 11.93
C THR A 214 13.57 6.62 12.46
N ASP A 215 13.02 7.48 11.59
CA ASP A 215 12.41 8.76 11.99
C ASP A 215 11.07 8.61 12.72
N LEU A 216 10.30 7.56 12.40
CA LEU A 216 9.06 7.24 13.11
C LEU A 216 9.33 6.80 14.56
N ILE A 217 10.44 6.09 14.78
CA ILE A 217 10.86 5.59 16.10
C ILE A 217 11.44 6.71 16.97
N THR A 218 12.24 7.62 16.41
CA THR A 218 12.78 8.77 17.17
C THR A 218 11.70 9.79 17.53
N LYS A 219 10.69 10.04 16.67
CA LYS A 219 9.57 10.93 17.02
C LYS A 219 8.65 10.35 18.11
N LYS A 220 8.46 9.03 18.17
CA LYS A 220 7.74 8.36 19.27
C LYS A 220 8.40 8.61 20.63
N ARG A 221 9.73 8.64 20.70
CA ARG A 221 10.46 8.95 21.96
C ARG A 221 10.19 10.36 22.49
N ASN A 222 9.98 11.34 21.61
CA ASN A 222 9.64 12.71 22.03
C ASN A 222 8.19 12.84 22.53
N TRP A 223 7.27 12.02 22.02
CA TRP A 223 5.87 11.97 22.46
C TRP A 223 5.71 11.62 23.94
N LEU A 224 6.52 10.68 24.42
CA LEU A 224 6.49 10.17 25.79
C LEU A 224 7.08 11.15 26.81
N GLN A 225 7.99 12.02 26.37
CA GLN A 225 8.58 13.03 27.24
C GLN A 225 7.62 14.19 27.55
N LEU A 226 6.67 14.49 26.66
CA LEU A 226 5.68 15.55 26.87
C LEU A 226 4.69 15.21 28.00
N VAL A 227 4.38 13.93 28.19
CA VAL A 227 3.41 13.42 29.18
C VAL A 227 3.97 13.44 30.62
N LYS A 228 5.29 13.53 30.80
CA LYS A 228 5.94 13.38 32.12
C LYS A 228 6.03 14.68 32.96
N ARG A 229 5.39 15.79 32.58
CA ARG A 229 5.38 17.03 33.40
C ARG A 229 4.22 17.07 34.38
N GLY A 230 4.38 16.41 35.53
CA GLY A 230 3.48 16.55 36.67
C GLY A 230 4.15 16.02 37.94
N ASP A 231 4.73 16.90 38.74
CA ASP A 231 5.47 16.54 39.95
C ASP A 231 4.48 16.33 41.12
N LEU A 232 3.86 15.16 41.18
CA LEU A 232 3.07 14.67 42.32
C LEU A 232 3.85 13.54 42.99
N ARG A 233 4.47 13.83 44.13
CA ARG A 233 5.16 12.82 44.94
C ARG A 233 4.13 11.96 45.66
N LEU A 234 3.93 10.73 45.18
CA LEU A 234 3.11 9.74 45.86
C LEU A 234 3.82 9.27 47.14
N ARG A 235 3.05 9.15 48.22
CA ARG A 235 3.51 8.49 49.45
C ARG A 235 3.77 7.02 49.10
N VAL A 236 5.02 6.60 49.17
CA VAL A 236 5.45 5.21 48.90
C VAL A 236 4.59 4.28 49.75
N THR A 237 4.05 3.23 49.12
CA THR A 237 3.08 2.29 49.71
C THR A 237 3.50 1.85 51.11
N SER A 238 2.55 1.61 52.02
CA SER A 238 2.81 1.00 53.34
C SER A 238 3.26 -0.46 53.27
N ILE A 239 3.38 -1.01 52.06
CA ILE A 239 3.85 -2.36 51.78
C ILE A 239 5.37 -2.35 51.86
N SER A 240 5.93 -2.99 52.89
CA SER A 240 7.36 -3.28 52.96
C SER A 240 7.69 -4.49 52.09
N PRO A 241 8.62 -4.39 51.12
CA PRO A 241 9.10 -5.56 50.41
C PRO A 241 9.76 -6.50 51.43
N ASN A 242 9.42 -7.79 51.41
CA ASN A 242 10.08 -8.78 52.25
C ASN A 242 11.45 -9.13 51.64
N ILE A 243 12.43 -8.27 51.93
CA ILE A 243 13.80 -8.33 51.39
C ILE A 243 14.45 -9.67 51.77
N ASP A 244 14.22 -10.16 52.99
CA ASP A 244 14.79 -11.40 53.49
C ASP A 244 14.39 -12.62 52.65
N LYS A 245 13.12 -12.67 52.22
CA LYS A 245 12.63 -13.74 51.35
C LYS A 245 13.27 -13.67 49.96
N LEU A 246 13.50 -12.47 49.43
CA LEU A 246 14.12 -12.27 48.12
C LEU A 246 15.59 -12.71 48.12
N VAL A 247 16.34 -12.33 49.17
CA VAL A 247 17.75 -12.68 49.34
C VAL A 247 17.94 -14.19 49.51
N ARG A 248 17.08 -14.86 50.30
CA ARG A 248 17.13 -16.33 50.47
C ARG A 248 16.88 -17.10 49.18
N SER A 249 16.06 -16.58 48.25
CA SER A 249 15.80 -17.24 46.96
C SER A 249 16.94 -17.12 45.95
N GLN A 250 17.87 -16.18 46.13
CA GLN A 250 19.03 -15.94 45.25
C GLN A 250 20.30 -16.65 45.73
N LEU A 251 20.35 -17.02 47.02
CA LEU A 251 21.40 -17.87 47.57
C LEU A 251 20.99 -19.33 47.37
N CYS A 252 21.40 -19.94 46.25
CA CYS A 252 21.40 -21.40 46.15
C CYS A 252 22.11 -21.97 47.37
N GLU A 253 21.42 -22.82 48.14
CA GLU A 253 22.04 -23.53 49.26
C GLU A 253 23.26 -24.30 48.75
N PRO A 254 24.44 -24.19 49.40
CA PRO A 254 25.59 -24.99 49.03
C PRO A 254 25.25 -26.45 49.33
N SER A 255 25.16 -27.24 48.26
CA SER A 255 24.98 -28.69 48.28
C SER A 255 26.04 -29.32 49.18
N THR A 256 25.63 -29.70 50.39
CA THR A 256 26.50 -30.42 51.32
C THR A 256 26.49 -31.89 50.93
N SER A 257 27.46 -32.28 50.11
CA SER A 257 27.82 -33.69 49.90
C SER A 257 28.38 -34.26 51.20
N ARG A 258 27.80 -35.36 51.68
CA ARG A 258 28.49 -36.38 52.49
C ARG A 258 28.09 -37.74 51.99
#